data_AF-A0A645GK34-F1
#
_entry.id   AF-A0A645GK34-F1
#
_cell.length_a   1.000
_cell.length_b   1.000
_cell.length_c   1.000
_cell.angle_alpha   90.00
_cell.angle_beta   90.00
_cell.angle_gamma   90.00
#
_symmetry.space_group_name_H-M   'P 1'
#
loop_
_entity.id
_entity.type
_entity.pdbx_description
1 polymer ?
#
loop_
_entity_poly.entity_id
_entity_poly.type
_entity_poly.pdbx_seq_one_letter_code
_entity_poly.pdbx_strand_id
1 'polypeptide(L)' 'MGKKTLEDFLKERRLSKFTSFEDITKRVPILKAPEKLIKERIMLEISDDERRRYIFISK' A
#
# COMPACT_ATOMS: atom_id res chain seq x y z
N MET A 1 0.34 2.59 -7.94
CA MET A 1 0.78 3.82 -7.23
C MET A 1 1.83 4.52 -8.08
N GLY A 2 1.78 5.85 -8.18
CA GLY A 2 2.80 6.63 -8.91
C GLY A 2 3.99 7.01 -8.03
N LYS A 3 5.07 7.49 -8.65
CA LYS A 3 6.32 7.90 -7.96
C LYS A 3 6.09 8.94 -6.85
N LYS A 4 5.29 9.99 -7.13
CA LYS A 4 4.97 11.05 -6.18
C LYS A 4 4.26 10.52 -4.92
N THR A 5 3.30 9.62 -5.10
CA THR A 5 2.58 8.98 -3.98
C THR A 5 3.52 8.19 -3.08
N LEU A 6 4.53 7.52 -3.65
CA LEU A 6 5.53 6.78 -2.87
C LEU A 6 6.43 7.72 -2.08
N GLU A 7 6.88 8.82 -2.69
CA GLU A 7 7.73 9.83 -2.03
C GLU A 7 7.00 10.47 -0.84
N ASP A 8 5.75 10.87 -1.02
CA ASP A 8 4.91 11.44 0.04
C ASP A 8 4.70 10.45 1.19
N PHE A 9 4.39 9.18 0.86
CA PHE A 9 4.21 8.13 1.86
C PHE A 9 5.50 7.85 2.66
N LEU A 10 6.65 7.80 2.00
CA LEU A 10 7.93 7.58 2.65
C LEU A 10 8.34 8.76 3.52
N LYS A 11 8.03 9.99 3.11
CA LYS A 11 8.28 11.21 3.90
C LYS A 11 7.51 11.16 5.23
N GLU A 12 6.21 10.87 5.17
CA GLU A 12 5.38 10.72 6.37
C GLU A 12 5.89 9.57 7.26
N ARG A 13 6.19 8.40 6.67
CA ARG A 13 6.71 7.26 7.43
C ARG A 13 8.01 7.54 8.18
N ARG A 14 8.87 8.42 7.66
CA ARG A 14 10.13 8.81 8.31
C ARG A 14 9.92 9.66 9.56
N LEU A 15 8.84 10.44 9.62
CA LEU A 15 8.50 11.26 10.79
C LEU A 15 8.02 10.38 11.95
N SER A 16 7.13 9.44 11.66
CA SER A 16 6.62 8.50 12.65
C SER A 16 6.01 7.27 11.99
N LYS A 17 6.00 6.14 12.72
CA LYS A 17 5.32 4.92 12.27
C LYS A 17 3.82 5.15 12.21
N PHE A 18 3.19 4.61 11.16
CA PHE A 18 1.74 4.57 11.06
C PHE A 18 1.16 3.58 12.07
N THR A 19 0.09 3.97 12.76
CA THR A 19 -0.55 3.14 13.79
C THR A 19 -1.84 2.47 13.29
N SER A 20 -2.51 3.05 12.29
CA SER A 20 -3.77 2.54 11.75
C SER A 20 -3.97 2.94 10.28
N PHE A 21 -4.96 2.32 9.62
CA PHE A 21 -5.35 2.73 8.26
C PHE A 21 -5.92 4.15 8.23
N GLU A 22 -6.63 4.58 9.27
CA GLU A 22 -7.09 5.97 9.39
C GLU A 22 -5.93 6.96 9.53
N ASP A 23 -4.88 6.60 10.25
CA ASP A 23 -3.69 7.44 10.38
C ASP A 23 -3.01 7.64 9.01
N ILE A 24 -2.96 6.58 8.20
CA ILE A 24 -2.44 6.64 6.84
C ILE A 24 -3.30 7.57 5.96
N THR A 25 -4.63 7.44 6.00
CA THR A 25 -5.52 8.28 5.17
C THR A 25 -5.49 9.75 5.59
N LYS A 26 -5.37 10.04 6.88
CA LYS A 26 -5.25 11.40 7.43
C LYS A 26 -3.93 12.06 7.03
N ARG A 27 -2.81 11.34 7.10
CA ARG A 27 -1.47 11.87 6.82
C ARG A 27 -1.09 11.87 5.34
N VAL A 28 -1.63 10.93 4.58
CA VAL A 28 -1.38 10.78 3.14
C VAL A 28 -2.73 10.85 2.40
N PRO A 29 -3.28 12.05 2.16
CA PRO A 29 -4.63 12.22 1.60
C PRO A 29 -4.81 11.66 0.20
N ILE A 30 -3.70 11.53 -0.55
CA ILE A 30 -3.69 10.90 -1.87
C ILE A 30 -4.00 9.39 -1.79
N LEU A 31 -3.76 8.77 -0.63
CA LEU A 31 -4.02 7.36 -0.36
C LEU A 31 -5.35 7.21 0.40
N LYS A 32 -6.46 7.54 -0.27
CA LYS A 32 -7.81 7.61 0.35
C LYS A 32 -8.31 6.29 0.95
N ALA A 33 -7.89 5.15 0.40
CA ALA A 33 -8.36 3.83 0.82
C ALA A 33 -7.20 2.81 0.76
N PRO A 34 -6.31 2.78 1.76
CA PRO A 34 -5.21 1.81 1.84
C PRO A 34 -5.72 0.36 1.79
N GLU A 35 -6.87 0.11 2.41
CA GLU A 35 -7.54 -1.19 2.51
C GLU A 35 -7.87 -1.75 1.12
N LYS A 36 -8.43 -0.90 0.26
CA LYS A 36 -8.81 -1.26 -1.10
C LYS A 36 -7.58 -1.59 -1.95
N LEU A 37 -6.50 -0.82 -1.79
CA LEU A 37 -5.24 -1.05 -2.49
C LEU A 37 -4.60 -2.39 -2.09
N ILE A 38 -4.62 -2.71 -0.79
CA ILE A 38 -4.11 -4.00 -0.29
C ILE A 38 -4.98 -5.14 -0.84
N LYS A 39 -6.32 -5.01 -0.78
CA LYS A 39 -7.25 -6.00 -1.32
C LYS A 39 -7.03 -6.26 -2.81
N GLU A 40 -6.97 -5.20 -3.62
CA GLU A 40 -6.73 -5.30 -5.06
C GLU A 40 -5.39 -6.00 -5.34
N ARG A 41 -4.37 -5.70 -4.55
CA ARG A 41 -3.06 -6.34 -4.70
C ARG A 41 -3.08 -7.82 -4.33
N ILE A 42 -3.74 -8.20 -3.23
CA ILE A 42 -3.91 -9.61 -2.84
C ILE A 42 -4.66 -10.38 -3.94
N MET A 43 -5.79 -9.85 -4.42
CA MET A 43 -6.59 -10.51 -5.47
C MET A 43 -5.77 -10.72 -6.74
N LEU A 44 -5.02 -9.70 -7.14
CA LEU A 44 -4.16 -9.74 -8.31
C LEU A 44 -2.93 -10.65 -8.14
N GLU A 45 -2.48 -10.90 -6.91
CA GLU A 45 -1.47 -11.93 -6.63
C GLU A 45 -2.05 -13.34 -6.66
N ILE A 46 -3.30 -13.53 -6.22
CA ILE A 46 -3.98 -14.84 -6.26
C ILE A 46 -4.31 -15.24 -7.71
N SER A 47 -4.79 -14.30 -8.53
CA SER A 47 -5.25 -14.59 -9.89
C SER A 47 -4.14 -14.73 -10.93
N ASP A 48 -2.92 -14.28 -10.63
CA ASP A 48 -1.82 -14.18 -11.60
C ASP A 48 -0.59 -14.94 -11.08
N ASP A 49 -0.47 -16.19 -11.51
CA ASP A 49 0.55 -17.15 -11.08
C ASP A 49 1.95 -16.85 -11.67
N GLU A 50 2.01 -16.04 -12.74
CA GLU A 50 3.28 -15.71 -13.42
C GLU A 50 3.98 -14.51 -12.79
N ARG A 51 3.48 -13.99 -11.67
CA ARG A 51 4.10 -12.84 -10.99
C ARG A 51 5.45 -13.20 -10.42
N ARG A 52 6.46 -12.42 -10.81
CA ARG A 52 7.82 -12.48 -10.25
C ARG A 52 7.91 -12.15 -8.76
N ARG A 53 6.89 -11.50 -8.17
CA ARG A 53 6.93 -11.04 -6.78
C ARG A 53 5.56 -11.12 -6.12
N TYR A 54 5.50 -11.97 -5.11
CA TYR A 54 4.41 -12.06 -4.16
C TYR A 54 4.76 -11.25 -2.91
N ILE A 55 3.85 -10.38 -2.48
CA ILE A 55 4.04 -9.49 -1.32
C ILE A 55 3.17 -9.99 -0.15
N PHE A 56 1.97 -10.48 -0.45
CA PHE A 56 0.98 -10.85 0.56
C PHE A 56 0.70 -12.34 0.62
N ILE A 57 0.88 -13.07 -0.48
CA ILE A 57 0.75 -14.52 -0.50
C ILE A 57 2.15 -15.18 -0.47
N SER A 58 2.31 -16.25 0.30
CA SER A 58 3.44 -17.15 0.17
C SER A 58 2.93 -18.38 -0.55
N LYS A 59 3.58 -18.74 -1.65
CA LYS A 59 3.40 -20.04 -2.29
C LYS A 59 4.33 -21.06 -1.66
#